data_AF-A0A9D0HGL7-F1
#
_entry.id   AF-A0A9D0HGL7-F1
#
_cell.length_a   1.000
_cell.length_b   1.000
_cell.length_c   1.000
_cell.angle_alpha   90.00
_cell.angle_beta   90.00
_cell.angle_gamma   90.00
#
_symmetry.space_group_name_H-M   'P 1'
#
loop_
_entity.id
_entity.type
_entity.pdbx_description
1 polymer ?
#
loop_
_entity_poly.entity_id
_entity_poly.type
_entity_poly.pdbx_seq_one_letter_code
_entity_poly.pdbx_strand_id
1 'polypeptide(L)'
;MAAQCRLGRCVTTIDCDLTQILCKVPEPKCAAGYTPSYNAATHCYGPCVAATECATVGDCNRCGPSDACVAEVAQQGPVFHCIPVPTECNGVAGCACMGATVCDDTYDVCDDSQNYLSCSCSKC
;
A
#
# COMPACT_ATOMS: atom_id res chain seq x y z
N MET A 1 -6.80 -13.90 13.33
CA MET A 1 -6.31 -12.76 12.53
C MET A 1 -4.79 -12.85 12.52
N ALA A 2 -4.17 -13.09 11.37
CA ALA A 2 -2.71 -13.12 11.26
C ALA A 2 -2.22 -11.72 10.85
N ALA A 3 -1.49 -11.05 11.72
CA ALA A 3 -0.77 -9.83 11.36
C ALA A 3 0.49 -10.24 10.58
N GLN A 4 0.75 -9.59 9.44
CA GLN A 4 2.00 -9.77 8.70
C GLN A 4 2.80 -8.47 8.80
N CYS A 5 4.07 -8.58 9.19
CA CYS A 5 4.96 -7.42 9.19
C CYS A 5 5.53 -7.25 7.78
N ARG A 6 5.20 -6.13 7.15
CA ARG A 6 5.66 -5.72 5.82
C ARG A 6 5.98 -4.23 5.85
N LEU A 7 7.06 -3.83 5.17
CA LEU A 7 7.44 -2.43 5.02
C LEU A 7 7.59 -1.71 6.40
N GLY A 8 8.24 -2.39 7.36
CA GLY A 8 8.50 -1.85 8.70
C GLY A 8 7.30 -1.79 9.65
N ARG A 9 6.13 -2.33 9.27
CA ARG A 9 4.90 -2.32 10.11
C ARG A 9 4.14 -3.64 10.04
N CYS A 10 3.40 -3.96 11.09
CA CYS A 10 2.52 -5.13 11.08
C CYS A 10 1.10 -4.72 10.67
N VAL A 11 0.71 -5.11 9.46
CA VAL A 11 -0.62 -4.87 8.90
C VAL A 11 -1.49 -6.11 9.05
N THR A 12 -2.77 -5.89 9.23
CA THR A 12 -3.78 -6.92 8.96
C THR A 12 -3.74 -7.27 7.48
N THR A 13 -3.87 -8.55 7.14
CA THR A 13 -3.87 -9.09 5.77
C THR A 13 -5.18 -8.74 5.04
N ILE A 14 -5.54 -7.46 5.02
CA ILE A 14 -6.70 -6.93 4.32
C ILE A 14 -6.22 -6.50 2.95
N ASP A 15 -6.62 -7.23 1.92
CA ASP A 15 -6.35 -6.82 0.55
C ASP A 15 -7.32 -5.69 0.17
N CYS A 16 -6.81 -4.63 -0.45
CA CYS A 16 -7.62 -3.52 -0.97
C CYS A 16 -7.33 -3.30 -2.46
N ASP A 17 -6.82 -4.32 -3.14
CA ASP A 17 -6.62 -4.32 -4.56
C ASP A 17 -7.95 -4.63 -5.27
N LEU A 18 -8.57 -3.57 -5.79
CA LEU A 18 -9.89 -3.67 -6.41
C LEU A 18 -9.85 -4.22 -7.83
N THR A 19 -8.66 -4.52 -8.37
CA THR A 19 -8.53 -5.12 -9.72
C THR A 19 -9.11 -6.54 -9.77
N GLN A 20 -9.24 -7.20 -8.63
CA GLN A 20 -9.79 -8.56 -8.49
C GLN A 20 -11.32 -8.60 -8.27
N ILE A 21 -12.00 -7.45 -8.26
CA ILE A 21 -13.45 -7.37 -8.07
C ILE A 21 -14.17 -7.96 -9.30
N LEU A 22 -15.01 -8.97 -9.07
CA LEU A 22 -15.81 -9.63 -10.11
C LEU A 22 -17.31 -9.32 -10.04
N CYS A 23 -17.75 -8.72 -8.93
CA CYS A 23 -19.16 -8.41 -8.75
C CYS A 23 -19.57 -7.12 -9.50
N LYS A 24 -20.82 -7.10 -9.97
CA LYS A 24 -21.36 -6.00 -10.79
C LYS A 24 -21.92 -4.83 -9.98
N VAL A 25 -21.59 -4.76 -8.69
CA VAL A 25 -22.01 -3.63 -7.84
C VAL A 25 -21.04 -2.46 -8.03
N PRO A 26 -21.51 -1.21 -7.95
CA PRO A 26 -20.63 -0.04 -7.99
C PRO A 26 -19.73 0.01 -6.76
N GLU A 27 -18.55 0.61 -6.92
CA GLU A 27 -17.63 0.84 -5.80
C GLU A 27 -18.31 1.67 -4.70
N PRO A 28 -18.30 1.21 -3.44
CA PRO A 28 -18.85 1.98 -2.33
C PRO A 28 -18.00 3.23 -2.08
N LYS A 29 -18.66 4.36 -1.85
CA LYS A 29 -17.97 5.61 -1.51
C LYS A 29 -17.49 5.56 -0.06
N CYS A 30 -16.18 5.47 0.13
CA CYS A 30 -15.55 5.60 1.44
C CYS A 30 -15.16 7.07 1.72
N ALA A 31 -14.96 7.40 3.00
CA ALA A 31 -14.44 8.71 3.41
C ALA A 31 -13.00 8.92 2.91
N ALA A 32 -12.51 10.16 2.89
CA ALA A 32 -11.13 10.45 2.51
C ALA A 32 -10.13 9.69 3.40
N GLY A 33 -9.14 9.02 2.80
CA GLY A 33 -8.18 8.14 3.50
C GLY A 33 -8.70 6.72 3.78
N TYR A 34 -9.93 6.42 3.39
CA TYR A 34 -10.52 5.07 3.45
C TYR A 34 -10.76 4.53 2.05
N THR A 35 -10.59 3.22 1.89
CA THR A 35 -10.85 2.50 0.65
C THR A 35 -11.65 1.24 0.97
N PRO A 36 -12.53 0.76 0.07
CA PRO A 36 -13.12 -0.55 0.28
C PRO A 36 -12.04 -1.62 0.23
N SER A 37 -12.15 -2.60 1.12
CA SER A 37 -11.33 -3.80 1.02
C SER A 37 -11.87 -4.73 -0.06
N TYR A 38 -11.01 -5.60 -0.57
CA TYR A 38 -11.41 -6.75 -1.36
C TYR A 38 -11.82 -7.89 -0.44
N ASN A 39 -13.00 -8.48 -0.70
CA ASN A 39 -13.47 -9.67 -0.01
C ASN A 39 -13.30 -10.88 -0.91
N ALA A 40 -12.26 -11.68 -0.66
CA ALA A 40 -11.95 -12.90 -1.41
C ALA A 40 -13.04 -13.98 -1.34
N ALA A 41 -13.86 -14.01 -0.28
CA ALA A 41 -14.94 -15.00 -0.17
C ALA A 41 -16.10 -14.71 -1.14
N THR A 42 -16.31 -13.44 -1.48
CA THR A 42 -17.40 -12.99 -2.36
C THR A 42 -16.89 -12.42 -3.69
N HIS A 43 -15.57 -12.33 -3.88
CA HIS A 43 -14.92 -11.61 -4.99
C HIS A 43 -15.49 -10.21 -5.23
N CYS A 44 -15.71 -9.48 -4.14
CA CYS A 44 -16.51 -8.27 -4.13
C CYS A 44 -16.04 -7.26 -3.08
N TYR A 45 -16.62 -6.07 -3.06
CA TYR A 45 -16.24 -5.04 -2.08
C TYR A 45 -16.59 -5.47 -0.66
N GLY A 46 -15.62 -5.33 0.23
CA GLY A 46 -15.76 -5.49 1.66
C GLY A 46 -16.01 -4.15 2.37
N PRO A 47 -15.81 -4.10 3.69
CA PRO A 47 -15.95 -2.86 4.45
C PRO A 47 -14.94 -1.79 4.01
N CYS A 48 -15.27 -0.52 4.26
CA CYS A 48 -14.30 0.56 4.17
C CYS A 48 -13.28 0.41 5.32
N VAL A 49 -12.01 0.33 4.97
CA VAL A 49 -10.88 0.28 5.91
C VAL A 49 -9.94 1.44 5.63
N ALA A 50 -9.11 1.82 6.60
CA ALA A 50 -8.09 2.83 6.34
C ALA A 50 -7.15 2.29 5.26
N ALA A 51 -6.75 3.13 4.29
CA ALA A 51 -5.81 2.71 3.25
C ALA A 51 -4.47 2.21 3.85
N THR A 52 -4.14 2.69 5.04
CA THR A 52 -2.98 2.24 5.83
C THR A 52 -3.17 0.87 6.48
N GLU A 53 -4.37 0.33 6.59
CA GLU A 53 -4.60 -1.04 7.07
C GLU A 53 -4.58 -2.07 5.94
N CYS A 54 -4.56 -1.60 4.69
CA CYS A 54 -4.47 -2.43 3.52
C CYS A 54 -3.07 -3.03 3.36
N ALA A 55 -3.04 -4.35 3.13
CA ALA A 55 -1.85 -5.07 2.74
C ALA A 55 -1.36 -4.61 1.36
N THR A 56 -2.26 -4.30 0.45
CA THR A 56 -2.03 -3.88 -0.93
C THR A 56 -3.15 -2.92 -1.36
N VAL A 57 -2.83 -1.96 -2.22
CA VAL A 57 -3.80 -1.09 -2.89
C VAL A 57 -3.57 -1.13 -4.39
N GLY A 58 -4.64 -0.89 -5.17
CA GLY A 58 -4.53 -0.89 -6.63
C GLY A 58 -3.81 0.33 -7.21
N ASP A 59 -3.73 1.44 -6.47
CA ASP A 59 -3.12 2.70 -6.94
C ASP A 59 -2.85 3.69 -5.79
N CYS A 60 -1.87 4.58 -5.98
CA CYS A 60 -1.46 5.59 -4.99
C CYS A 60 -2.54 6.64 -4.66
N ASN A 61 -3.53 6.87 -5.53
CA ASN A 61 -4.62 7.80 -5.24
C ASN A 61 -5.53 7.34 -4.10
N ARG A 62 -5.38 6.08 -3.66
CA ARG A 62 -6.06 5.54 -2.47
C ARG A 62 -5.41 6.00 -1.16
N CYS A 63 -4.16 6.43 -1.20
CA CYS A 63 -3.44 6.87 -0.01
C CYS A 63 -3.94 8.25 0.45
N GLY A 64 -3.97 8.45 1.77
CA GLY A 64 -4.31 9.74 2.36
C GLY A 64 -3.21 10.79 2.15
N PRO A 65 -3.50 12.07 2.43
CA PRO A 65 -2.54 13.17 2.29
C PRO A 65 -1.37 13.11 3.27
N SER A 66 -1.46 12.26 4.30
CA SER A 66 -0.40 12.03 5.30
C SER A 66 0.26 10.66 5.15
N ASP A 67 -0.05 9.96 4.05
CA ASP A 67 0.47 8.64 3.76
C ASP A 67 1.44 8.72 2.57
N ALA A 68 2.54 8.00 2.68
CA ALA A 68 3.43 7.71 1.57
C ALA A 68 2.88 6.56 0.75
N CYS A 69 2.84 6.71 -0.57
CA CYS A 69 2.65 5.58 -1.46
C CYS A 69 3.99 4.87 -1.69
N VAL A 70 4.02 3.58 -1.45
CA VAL A 70 5.18 2.71 -1.68
C VAL A 70 4.79 1.67 -2.73
N ALA A 71 5.58 1.54 -3.79
CA ALA A 71 5.42 0.55 -4.84
C ALA A 71 6.53 -0.49 -4.74
N GLU A 72 6.17 -1.75 -4.43
CA GLU A 72 7.07 -2.89 -4.55
C GLU A 72 7.08 -3.35 -6.01
N VAL A 73 8.19 -3.14 -6.73
CA VAL A 73 8.31 -3.50 -8.15
C VAL A 73 8.78 -4.95 -8.27
N ALA A 74 7.81 -5.86 -8.44
CA ALA A 74 8.06 -7.28 -8.67
C ALA A 74 8.02 -7.65 -10.17
N GLN A 75 8.53 -8.83 -10.54
CA GLN A 75 8.46 -9.36 -11.91
C GLN A 75 7.02 -9.47 -12.46
N GLN A 76 6.03 -9.61 -11.58
CA GLN A 76 4.61 -9.76 -11.92
C GLN A 76 3.89 -8.41 -12.06
N GLY A 77 4.56 -7.29 -11.76
CA GLY A 77 4.02 -5.94 -11.76
C GLY A 77 4.25 -5.21 -10.43
N PRO A 78 4.09 -3.87 -10.41
CA PRO A 78 4.20 -3.10 -9.18
C PRO A 78 3.00 -3.35 -8.27
N VAL A 79 3.26 -3.55 -6.99
CA VAL A 79 2.24 -3.63 -5.94
C VAL A 79 2.32 -2.36 -5.10
N PHE A 80 1.21 -1.66 -4.93
CA PHE A 80 1.19 -0.39 -4.20
C PHE A 80 0.74 -0.59 -2.75
N HIS A 81 1.26 0.24 -1.86
CA HIS A 81 1.00 0.22 -0.42
C HIS A 81 0.91 1.65 0.10
N CYS A 82 -0.04 1.93 0.99
CA CYS A 82 -0.12 3.22 1.67
C CYS A 82 0.44 3.10 3.08
N ILE A 83 1.50 3.85 3.38
CA ILE A 83 2.17 3.80 4.68
C ILE A 83 2.10 5.19 5.32
N PRO A 84 1.63 5.32 6.57
CA PRO A 84 1.64 6.61 7.25
C PRO A 84 3.08 7.13 7.36
N VAL A 85 3.30 8.39 7.00
CA VAL A 85 4.62 9.01 7.11
C VAL A 85 4.95 9.16 8.59
N PRO A 86 6.03 8.55 9.09
CA PRO A 86 6.36 8.66 10.51
C PRO A 86 6.74 10.10 10.86
N THR A 87 6.42 10.53 12.07
CA THR A 87 6.58 11.93 12.52
C THR A 87 8.03 12.41 12.41
N GLU A 88 9.00 11.50 12.54
CA GLU A 88 10.43 11.77 12.35
C GLU A 88 10.78 12.29 10.95
N CYS A 89 9.98 11.93 9.94
CA CYS A 89 10.14 12.43 8.58
C CYS A 89 9.55 13.81 8.36
N ASN A 90 8.95 14.45 9.37
CA ASN A 90 8.30 15.76 9.27
C ASN A 90 7.32 15.87 8.08
N GLY A 91 6.63 14.78 7.75
CA GLY A 91 5.71 14.71 6.60
C GLY A 91 6.38 14.55 5.23
N VAL A 92 7.70 14.38 5.18
CA VAL A 92 8.45 14.13 3.94
C VAL A 92 8.51 12.63 3.65
N ALA A 93 7.63 12.17 2.75
CA ALA A 93 7.66 10.82 2.20
C ALA A 93 8.78 10.69 1.14
N GLY A 94 10.01 10.45 1.58
CA GLY A 94 11.17 10.31 0.68
C GLY A 94 12.07 9.14 1.07
N CYS A 95 12.88 8.66 0.13
CA CYS A 95 13.77 7.52 0.34
C CYS A 95 14.79 7.79 1.45
N ALA A 96 15.22 9.04 1.59
CA ALA A 96 16.15 9.46 2.64
C ALA A 96 15.60 9.24 4.07
N CYS A 97 14.27 9.26 4.24
CA CYS A 97 13.66 9.09 5.55
C CYS A 97 13.00 7.73 5.73
N MET A 98 12.15 7.34 4.77
CA MET A 98 11.36 6.11 4.86
C MET A 98 12.04 4.93 4.19
N GLY A 99 13.00 5.15 3.28
CA GLY A 99 13.56 4.11 2.41
C GLY A 99 14.08 2.89 3.16
N ALA A 100 14.86 3.09 4.23
CA ALA A 100 15.39 1.98 5.02
C ALA A 100 14.33 1.20 5.83
N THR A 101 13.15 1.78 6.03
CA THR A 101 12.04 1.15 6.78
C THR A 101 11.03 0.50 5.84
N VAL A 102 10.79 1.11 4.67
CA VAL A 102 9.79 0.66 3.71
C VAL A 102 10.38 -0.25 2.66
N CYS A 103 11.58 0.03 2.17
CA CYS A 103 12.29 -0.81 1.22
C CYS A 103 13.25 -1.71 2.01
N ASP A 104 12.78 -2.89 2.43
CA ASP A 104 13.53 -3.83 3.26
C ASP A 104 13.62 -5.23 2.64
N ASP A 105 14.64 -5.99 3.04
CA ASP A 105 14.93 -7.37 2.65
C ASP A 105 15.09 -7.58 1.12
N THR A 106 13.98 -7.84 0.42
CA THR A 106 13.99 -8.27 -0.98
C THR A 106 13.97 -7.07 -1.94
N TYR A 107 13.38 -5.95 -1.53
CA TYR A 107 13.30 -4.74 -2.36
C TYR A 107 14.22 -3.66 -1.77
N ASP A 108 15.53 -3.85 -1.90
CA ASP A 108 16.55 -3.02 -1.25
C ASP A 108 16.81 -1.66 -1.92
N VAL A 109 16.34 -1.48 -3.16
CA VAL A 109 16.57 -0.27 -3.94
C VAL A 109 15.37 0.65 -3.86
N CYS A 110 15.51 1.74 -3.10
CA CYS A 110 14.51 2.80 -3.02
C CYS A 110 14.76 3.88 -4.09
N ASP A 111 13.73 4.23 -4.85
CA ASP A 111 13.68 5.38 -5.76
C ASP A 111 12.45 6.25 -5.44
N ASP A 112 12.67 7.53 -5.12
CA ASP A 112 11.62 8.54 -4.90
C ASP A 112 11.62 9.60 -6.01
N SER A 113 12.15 9.27 -7.19
CA SER A 113 12.14 10.16 -8.36
C SER A 113 10.73 10.36 -8.94
N GLN A 114 9.78 9.51 -8.55
CA GLN A 114 8.38 9.56 -8.93
C GLN A 114 7.52 10.13 -7.79
N ASN A 115 6.22 10.33 -8.02
CA ASN A 115 5.28 10.76 -6.97
C ASN A 115 4.98 9.66 -5.91
N TYR A 116 5.77 8.59 -5.89
CA TYR A 116 5.69 7.46 -4.95
C TYR A 116 7.08 6.86 -4.75
N LEU A 117 7.27 6.17 -3.62
CA LEU A 117 8.49 5.45 -3.29
C LEU A 117 8.49 4.11 -4.02
N SER A 118 9.36 3.92 -5.01
CA SER A 118 9.54 2.65 -5.69
C SER A 118 10.62 1.83 -4.99
N CYS A 119 10.22 0.72 -4.35
CA CYS A 119 11.13 -0.29 -3.84
C CYS A 119 11.30 -1.37 -4.91
N SER A 120 12.49 -1.46 -5.48
CA SER A 120 12.84 -2.48 -6.49
C SER A 120 13.89 -3.44 -5.95
N CYS A 121 13.92 -4.64 -6.50
CA CYS A 121 14.87 -5.66 -6.10
C CYS A 121 16.04 -5.70 -7.07
N SER A 122 17.25 -5.41 -6.58
CA SER A 122 18.46 -5.42 -7.42
C SER A 122 18.97 -6.83 -7.76
N LYS A 123 18.45 -7.86 -7.07
CA LYS A 123 18.90 -9.26 -7.13
C LYS A 123 17.83 -10.28 -7.53
N CYS A 124 16.66 -9.79 -7.93
CA CYS A 124 15.57 -10.56 -8.52
C CYS A 124 15.68 -10.53 -10.07
#